data_AF-A0A3B8LQT6-F1
#
_entry.id   AF-A0A3B8LQT6-F1
#
_cell.length_a   1.000
_cell.length_b   1.000
_cell.length_c   1.000
_cell.angle_alpha   90.00
_cell.angle_beta   90.00
_cell.angle_gamma   90.00
#
_symmetry.space_group_name_H-M   'P 1'
#
loop_
_entity.id
_entity.type
_entity.pdbx_description
1 polymer ?
#
loop_
_entity_poly.entity_id
_entity_poly.type
_entity_poly.pdbx_seq_one_letter_code
_entity_poly.pdbx_strand_id
1 'polypeptide(L)'
;RAALNWEKHFELSFDPDTARALHDEDLDVDTDFCAMCGHDWCSVRISKEITEFLSGNDEAYSWDNAKVSNALTDDQKQILEQRGVLSPEEIHKLAAKTQGTMQGEADAPAPCHSDLADDTDARQLQEQRLPVVELDE
;
A
#
# COMPACT_ATOMS: atom_id res chain seq x y z
N ARG A 1 -13.35 -5.51 -15.74
CA ARG A 1 -12.68 -4.70 -14.69
C ARG A 1 -11.23 -4.36 -15.06
N ALA A 2 -10.28 -5.31 -15.03
CA ALA A 2 -8.84 -5.00 -15.25
C ALA A 2 -8.49 -4.38 -16.62
N ALA A 3 -9.26 -4.69 -17.67
CA ALA A 3 -9.10 -4.07 -18.99
C ALA A 3 -9.76 -2.69 -19.14
N LEU A 4 -10.42 -2.18 -18.08
CA LEU A 4 -11.11 -0.87 -18.04
C LEU A 4 -12.10 -0.65 -19.20
N ASN A 5 -12.70 -1.74 -19.68
CA ASN A 5 -13.82 -1.70 -20.62
C ASN A 5 -15.13 -1.60 -19.82
N TRP A 6 -15.66 -0.38 -19.68
CA TRP A 6 -16.85 -0.09 -18.89
C TRP A 6 -18.12 -0.73 -19.43
N GLU A 7 -18.35 -0.65 -20.75
CA GLU A 7 -19.47 -1.31 -21.43
C GLU A 7 -19.56 -2.80 -21.06
N LYS A 8 -18.44 -3.53 -21.17
CA LYS A 8 -18.44 -4.96 -20.82
C LYS A 8 -18.58 -5.20 -19.32
N HIS A 9 -18.14 -4.25 -18.49
CA HIS A 9 -18.25 -4.35 -17.05
C HIS A 9 -19.71 -4.17 -16.61
N PHE A 10 -20.45 -3.22 -17.19
CA PHE A 10 -21.88 -3.05 -16.94
C PHE A 10 -22.69 -4.25 -17.43
N GLU A 11 -22.43 -4.74 -18.65
CA GLU A 11 -23.12 -5.90 -19.23
C GLU A 11 -22.99 -7.16 -18.36
N LEU A 12 -21.84 -7.35 -17.72
CA LEU A 12 -21.56 -8.50 -16.85
C LEU A 12 -21.98 -8.28 -15.39
N SER A 13 -22.50 -7.11 -15.04
CA SER A 13 -22.97 -6.83 -13.70
C SER A 13 -24.35 -7.43 -13.45
N PHE A 14 -24.71 -7.62 -12.17
CA PHE A 14 -26.03 -8.13 -11.79
C PHE A 14 -27.15 -7.14 -12.12
N ASP A 15 -26.86 -5.84 -12.05
CA ASP A 15 -27.79 -4.75 -12.37
C ASP A 15 -27.04 -3.68 -13.22
N PRO A 16 -27.03 -3.85 -14.56
CA PRO A 16 -26.31 -2.96 -15.47
C PRO A 16 -26.74 -1.51 -15.41
N ASP A 17 -28.04 -1.26 -15.21
CA ASP A 17 -28.61 0.08 -15.22
C ASP A 17 -28.15 0.87 -13.99
N THR A 18 -28.22 0.27 -12.80
CA THR A 18 -27.72 0.89 -11.57
C THR A 18 -26.20 1.09 -11.63
N ALA A 19 -25.45 0.10 -12.13
CA ALA A 19 -23.99 0.19 -12.22
C ALA A 19 -23.54 1.34 -13.14
N ARG A 20 -24.23 1.55 -14.27
CA ARG A 20 -23.96 2.67 -15.18
C ARG A 20 -24.33 4.01 -14.55
N ALA A 21 -25.51 4.10 -13.92
CA ALA A 21 -25.94 5.34 -13.29
C ALA A 21 -24.95 5.84 -12.21
N LEU A 22 -24.38 4.93 -11.41
CA LEU A 22 -23.38 5.27 -10.39
C LEU A 22 -22.02 5.65 -10.97
N HIS A 23 -21.65 5.15 -12.16
CA HIS A 23 -20.42 5.55 -12.83
C HIS A 23 -20.57 6.92 -13.50
N ASP A 24 -21.69 7.13 -14.19
CA ASP A 24 -21.93 8.31 -15.02
C ASP A 24 -22.39 9.54 -14.21
N GLU A 25 -22.67 9.39 -12.90
CA GLU A 25 -23.02 10.51 -12.02
C GLU A 25 -21.89 11.54 -11.93
N ASP A 26 -20.63 11.06 -11.87
CA ASP A 26 -19.44 11.90 -11.71
C ASP A 26 -18.61 12.06 -13.00
N LEU A 27 -18.88 11.25 -14.04
CA LEU A 27 -18.14 11.25 -15.32
C LEU A 27 -19.10 11.25 -16.51
N ASP A 28 -18.90 12.16 -17.44
CA ASP A 28 -19.68 12.27 -18.69
C ASP A 28 -19.08 11.49 -19.87
N VAL A 29 -17.95 10.80 -19.63
CA VAL A 29 -17.14 10.14 -20.65
C VAL A 29 -16.66 8.76 -20.19
N ASP A 30 -16.64 7.81 -21.12
CA ASP A 30 -15.97 6.52 -20.92
C ASP A 30 -14.46 6.72 -20.97
N THR A 31 -13.80 6.48 -19.84
CA THR A 31 -12.35 6.66 -19.65
C THR A 31 -11.69 5.41 -19.09
N ASP A 32 -10.37 5.37 -19.04
CA ASP A 32 -9.61 4.29 -18.40
C ASP A 32 -9.40 4.51 -16.89
N PHE A 33 -10.28 5.29 -16.26
CA PHE A 33 -10.33 5.49 -14.81
C PHE A 33 -11.78 5.69 -14.33
N CYS A 34 -11.97 5.87 -13.02
CA CYS A 34 -13.24 6.28 -12.43
C CYS A 34 -13.05 7.50 -11.53
N ALA A 35 -14.12 8.21 -11.22
CA ALA A 35 -14.08 9.45 -10.42
C ALA A 35 -13.49 9.26 -9.01
N MET A 36 -13.53 8.05 -8.46
CA MET A 36 -13.04 7.77 -7.11
C MET A 36 -11.54 8.03 -6.93
N CYS A 37 -10.71 7.71 -7.93
CA CYS A 37 -9.25 7.91 -7.87
C CYS A 37 -8.75 8.95 -8.87
N GLY A 38 -9.54 9.26 -9.90
CA GLY A 38 -9.14 10.14 -10.99
C GLY A 38 -8.06 9.53 -11.90
N HIS A 39 -7.70 10.27 -12.95
CA HIS A 39 -6.76 9.83 -13.97
C HIS A 39 -5.41 9.43 -13.37
N ASP A 40 -4.74 10.35 -12.68
CA ASP A 40 -3.33 10.19 -12.28
C ASP A 40 -3.09 9.10 -11.22
N TRP A 41 -4.12 8.73 -10.46
CA TRP A 41 -4.00 7.81 -9.31
C TRP A 41 -4.82 6.53 -9.44
N CYS A 42 -5.37 6.23 -10.62
CA CYS A 42 -6.08 4.98 -10.87
C CYS A 42 -5.13 3.79 -10.76
N SER A 43 -5.25 3.00 -9.68
CA SER A 43 -4.38 1.85 -9.40
C SER A 43 -4.40 0.80 -10.51
N VAL A 44 -5.55 0.57 -11.13
CA VAL A 44 -5.72 -0.40 -12.22
C VAL A 44 -5.02 0.08 -13.50
N ARG A 45 -5.13 1.37 -13.85
CA ARG A 45 -4.42 1.98 -14.99
C ARG A 45 -2.91 1.92 -14.78
N ILE A 46 -2.42 2.37 -13.64
CA ILE A 46 -1.00 2.34 -13.29
C ILE A 46 -0.45 0.90 -13.34
N SER A 47 -1.20 -0.08 -12.83
CA SER A 47 -0.77 -1.49 -12.87
C SER A 47 -0.68 -2.02 -14.30
N LYS A 48 -1.61 -1.64 -15.17
CA LYS A 48 -1.58 -1.96 -16.60
C LYS A 48 -0.37 -1.32 -17.27
N GLU A 49 -0.13 -0.03 -17.04
CA GLU A 49 1.03 0.69 -17.57
C GLU A 49 2.35 0.08 -17.12
N ILE A 50 2.48 -0.28 -15.84
CA ILE A 50 3.67 -0.98 -15.31
C ILE A 50 3.84 -2.33 -16.00
N THR A 51 2.77 -3.08 -16.23
CA THR A 51 2.85 -4.37 -16.91
C THR A 51 3.26 -4.20 -18.38
N GLU A 52 2.70 -3.22 -19.08
CA GLU A 52 3.07 -2.87 -20.46
C GLU A 52 4.53 -2.39 -20.54
N PHE A 53 4.98 -1.63 -19.56
CA PHE A 53 6.36 -1.18 -19.41
C PHE A 53 7.33 -2.35 -19.15
N LEU A 54 7.01 -3.22 -18.19
CA LEU A 54 7.81 -4.40 -17.84
C LEU A 54 7.72 -5.54 -18.88
N SER A 55 6.74 -5.51 -19.79
CA SER A 55 6.61 -6.47 -20.89
C SER A 55 7.78 -6.43 -21.89
N GLY A 56 8.75 -5.52 -21.67
CA GLY A 56 10.05 -5.54 -22.34
C GLY A 56 10.16 -4.59 -23.53
N ASN A 57 9.32 -3.55 -23.61
CA ASN A 57 9.40 -2.56 -24.68
C ASN A 57 10.40 -1.43 -24.42
N ASP A 58 11.04 -1.38 -23.24
CA ASP A 58 12.12 -0.43 -22.96
C ASP A 58 13.18 -1.04 -22.00
N GLU A 59 14.29 -1.52 -22.58
CA GLU A 59 15.43 -2.10 -21.84
C GLU A 59 16.05 -1.10 -20.84
N ALA A 60 15.90 0.21 -21.04
CA ALA A 60 16.55 1.23 -20.21
C ALA A 60 15.96 1.31 -18.79
N TYR A 61 14.76 0.75 -18.58
CA TYR A 61 14.06 0.83 -17.30
C TYR A 61 13.89 -0.52 -16.59
N SER A 62 14.47 -1.60 -17.13
CA SER A 62 14.45 -2.88 -16.43
C SER A 62 15.18 -2.78 -15.09
N TRP A 63 14.47 -3.11 -14.01
CA TRP A 63 15.03 -3.17 -12.66
C TRP A 63 15.33 -4.63 -12.31
N ASP A 64 16.37 -5.18 -12.94
CA ASP A 64 16.65 -6.63 -12.87
C ASP A 64 17.13 -7.08 -11.48
N ASN A 65 17.85 -6.21 -10.75
CA ASN A 65 18.49 -6.55 -9.48
C ASN A 65 18.56 -5.33 -8.55
N ALA A 66 18.66 -5.57 -7.24
CA ALA A 66 18.97 -4.54 -6.26
C ALA A 66 20.34 -3.91 -6.58
N LYS A 67 20.38 -2.59 -6.77
CA LYS A 67 21.61 -1.83 -7.05
C LYS A 67 22.07 -1.15 -5.77
N VAL A 68 23.38 -1.17 -5.50
CA VAL A 68 23.98 -0.39 -4.41
C VAL A 68 23.86 1.09 -4.79
N SER A 69 23.14 1.86 -3.99
CA SER A 69 23.00 3.30 -4.21
C SER A 69 24.33 4.02 -3.97
N ASN A 70 24.52 5.15 -4.65
CA ASN A 70 25.65 6.04 -4.37
C ASN A 70 25.62 6.51 -2.90
N ALA A 71 26.78 6.88 -2.39
CA ALA A 71 26.87 7.55 -1.10
C ALA A 71 26.11 8.89 -1.12
N LEU A 72 25.58 9.30 0.03
CA LEU A 72 24.87 10.57 0.17
C LEU A 72 25.79 11.76 -0.18
N THR A 73 25.23 12.71 -0.92
CA THR A 73 25.89 14.00 -1.16
C THR A 73 25.93 14.83 0.13
N ASP A 74 26.77 15.85 0.17
CA ASP A 74 26.88 16.71 1.36
C ASP A 74 25.60 17.52 1.60
N ASP A 75 24.91 17.95 0.53
CA ASP A 75 23.58 18.58 0.62
C ASP A 75 22.54 17.60 1.20
N GLN A 76 22.56 16.33 0.79
CA GLN A 76 21.67 15.31 1.34
C GLN A 76 21.95 15.07 2.82
N LYS A 77 23.21 15.06 3.24
CA LYS A 77 23.57 14.97 4.67
C LYS A 77 23.07 16.17 5.45
N GLN A 78 23.21 17.39 4.93
CA GLN A 78 22.70 18.60 5.58
C GLN A 78 21.18 18.58 5.73
N ILE A 79 20.44 18.11 4.73
CA ILE A 79 18.98 17.90 4.84
C ILE A 79 18.68 16.93 5.99
N LEU A 80 19.45 15.85 6.13
CA LEU A 80 19.27 14.89 7.21
C LEU A 80 19.71 15.40 8.59
N GLU A 81 20.58 16.40 8.66
CA GLU A 81 20.95 17.07 9.91
C GLU A 81 19.88 18.10 10.33
N GLN A 82 19.26 18.76 9.35
CA GLN A 82 18.17 19.71 9.56
C GLN A 82 16.83 19.04 9.83
N ARG A 83 16.67 17.77 9.45
CA ARG A 83 15.47 17.01 9.81
C ARG A 83 15.41 16.98 11.34
N GLY A 84 14.35 17.56 11.90
CA GLY A 84 14.16 17.57 13.35
C GLY A 84 14.07 16.13 13.86
N VAL A 85 15.19 15.62 14.35
CA VAL A 85 15.23 14.36 15.11
C VAL A 85 14.90 14.72 16.53
N LEU A 86 13.64 14.47 16.90
CA LEU A 86 13.27 14.39 18.30
C LEU A 86 14.11 13.29 18.96
N SER A 87 14.52 13.52 20.21
CA SER A 87 15.17 12.45 20.96
C SER A 87 14.21 11.25 21.11
N PRO A 88 14.73 10.02 21.31
CA PRO A 88 13.87 8.87 21.59
C PRO A 88 12.87 9.13 22.73
N GLU A 89 13.27 9.91 23.74
CA GLU A 89 12.41 10.32 24.86
C GLU A 89 11.28 11.26 24.42
N GLU A 90 11.57 12.22 23.54
CA GLU A 90 10.56 13.13 22.96
C GLU A 90 9.59 12.39 22.04
N ILE A 91 10.08 11.44 21.25
CA ILE A 91 9.26 10.55 20.42
C ILE A 91 8.32 9.74 21.29
N HIS A 92 8.82 9.07 22.33
CA HIS A 92 8.01 8.28 23.26
C HIS A 92 6.97 9.14 24.00
N LYS A 93 7.34 10.36 24.41
CA LYS A 93 6.42 11.31 25.05
C LYS A 93 5.30 11.76 24.12
N LEU A 94 5.58 11.96 22.84
CA LEU A 94 4.56 12.30 21.84
C LEU A 94 3.68 11.09 21.49
N ALA A 95 4.26 9.90 21.39
CA ALA A 95 3.53 8.66 21.15
C ALA A 95 2.58 8.33 22.32
N ALA A 96 2.98 8.60 23.56
CA ALA A 96 2.16 8.38 24.76
C ALA A 96 0.92 9.30 24.85
N LYS A 97 0.82 10.36 24.03
CA LYS A 97 -0.40 11.21 24.01
C LYS A 97 -1.66 10.46 23.59
N THR A 98 -1.53 9.35 22.87
CA THR A 98 -2.68 8.50 22.47
C THR A 98 -2.97 7.39 23.47
N GLN A 99 -2.12 7.19 24.49
CA GLN A 99 -2.19 6.10 25.46
C GLN A 99 -3.46 6.17 26.33
N GLY A 100 -4.00 7.37 26.58
CA GLY A 100 -5.27 7.55 27.28
C GLY A 100 -6.52 7.34 26.42
N THR A 101 -6.37 7.28 25.10
CA THR A 101 -7.48 7.13 24.14
C THR A 101 -7.61 5.70 23.63
N MET A 102 -6.53 4.92 23.68
CA MET A 102 -6.47 3.52 23.26
C MET A 102 -6.83 2.63 24.46
N GLN A 103 -7.84 1.77 24.34
CA GLN A 103 -8.26 0.86 25.42
C GLN A 103 -7.24 -0.28 25.56
N GLY A 104 -6.43 -0.23 26.63
CA GLY A 104 -5.49 -1.27 27.05
C GLY A 104 -5.06 -1.01 28.51
N GLU A 105 -4.55 -2.02 29.21
CA GLU A 105 -4.02 -1.83 30.58
C GLU A 105 -2.93 -0.75 30.58
N ALA A 106 -2.98 0.13 31.59
CA ALA A 106 -1.96 1.15 31.79
C ALA A 106 -0.58 0.46 31.89
N ASP A 107 0.33 0.83 30.98
CA ASP A 107 1.68 0.27 30.76
C ASP A 107 1.82 -1.04 29.96
N ALA A 108 0.77 -1.58 29.34
CA ALA A 108 0.92 -2.73 28.43
C ALA A 108 0.67 -2.33 26.96
N PRO A 109 1.59 -2.63 26.03
CA PRO A 109 1.30 -2.53 24.59
C PRO A 109 0.09 -3.40 24.25
N ALA A 110 -0.78 -2.94 23.34
CA ALA A 110 -1.89 -3.75 22.90
C ALA A 110 -1.38 -5.07 22.28
N PRO A 111 -2.05 -6.21 22.49
CA PRO A 111 -1.60 -7.54 22.05
C PRO A 111 -1.43 -7.70 20.53
N CYS A 112 -1.76 -6.68 19.74
CA CYS A 112 -1.54 -6.60 18.30
C CYS A 112 -0.23 -5.88 17.89
N HIS A 113 0.58 -5.40 18.83
CA HIS A 113 1.86 -4.76 18.52
C HIS A 113 2.92 -5.78 18.09
N SER A 114 3.57 -5.51 16.93
CA SER A 114 4.69 -6.30 16.40
C SER A 114 5.89 -6.42 17.35
N ASP A 115 5.98 -5.49 18.29
CA ASP A 115 7.11 -5.32 19.20
C ASP A 115 7.05 -6.29 20.41
N LEU A 116 5.96 -7.07 20.51
CA LEU A 116 5.76 -8.08 21.56
C LEU A 116 6.31 -9.46 21.19
N ALA A 117 6.70 -9.67 19.93
CA ALA A 117 7.45 -10.86 19.53
C ALA A 117 8.95 -10.52 19.61
N ASP A 118 9.68 -11.20 20.48
CA ASP A 118 11.14 -11.11 20.45
C ASP A 118 11.71 -11.71 19.15
N ASP A 119 12.97 -11.40 18.81
CA ASP A 119 13.60 -11.86 17.57
C ASP A 119 13.55 -13.39 17.37
N THR A 120 13.48 -14.15 18.46
CA THR A 120 13.43 -15.62 18.43
C THR A 120 12.02 -16.08 18.14
N ASP A 121 11.03 -15.50 18.81
CA ASP A 121 9.61 -15.76 18.62
C ASP A 121 9.15 -15.32 17.21
N ALA A 122 9.61 -14.17 16.73
CA ALA A 122 9.33 -13.68 15.39
C ALA A 122 9.90 -14.61 14.30
N ARG A 123 11.13 -15.13 14.49
CA ARG A 123 11.71 -16.13 13.57
C ARG A 123 10.94 -17.45 13.62
N GLN A 124 10.55 -17.91 14.81
CA GLN A 124 9.73 -19.12 14.93
C GLN A 124 8.37 -18.96 14.25
N LEU A 125 7.71 -17.81 14.40
CA LEU A 125 6.44 -17.51 13.72
C LEU A 125 6.58 -17.46 12.19
N GLN A 126 7.71 -16.96 11.67
CA GLN A 126 8.00 -16.96 10.23
C GLN A 126 8.35 -18.36 9.70
N GLU A 127 8.97 -19.21 10.52
CA GLU A 127 9.32 -20.60 10.17
C GLU A 127 8.12 -21.55 10.33
N GLN A 128 7.13 -21.18 11.15
CA GLN A 128 5.86 -21.87 11.25
C GLN A 128 5.10 -21.71 9.93
N ARG A 129 5.26 -22.70 9.05
CA ARG A 129 4.28 -22.96 7.98
C ARG A 129 2.95 -23.24 8.64
N LEU A 130 2.09 -22.23 8.71
CA LEU A 130 0.70 -22.43 9.05
C LEU A 130 0.12 -23.41 8.02
N PRO A 131 -0.46 -24.53 8.45
CA PRO A 131 -1.11 -25.44 7.52
C PRO A 131 -2.19 -24.66 6.78
N VAL A 132 -2.20 -24.77 5.45
CA VAL A 132 -3.30 -24.26 4.64
C VAL A 132 -4.54 -25.00 5.13
N VAL A 133 -5.50 -24.26 5.68
CA VAL A 133 -6.79 -24.82 6.06
C VAL A 133 -7.46 -25.25 4.76
N GLU A 134 -7.56 -26.56 4.54
CA GLU A 134 -8.48 -27.09 3.54
C GLU A 134 -9.89 -26.82 4.06
N LEU A 135 -10.60 -25.94 3.36
CA LEU A 135 -12.03 -25.75 3.59
C LEU A 135 -12.73 -26.93 2.93
N ASP A 136 -13.34 -27.80 3.74
CA ASP A 136 -14.21 -28.86 3.23
C ASP A 136 -15.30 -28.23 2.33
N GLU A 137 -15.49 -28.81 1.13
CA GLU A 137 -16.42 -28.34 0.07
C GLU A 137 -17.88 -28.19 0.54
#